data_AF-A0A2G2QQH4-F1
#
_entry.id   AF-A0A2G2QQH4-F1
#
_cell.length_a   1.000
_cell.length_b   1.000
_cell.length_c   1.000
_cell.angle_alpha   90.00
_cell.angle_beta   90.00
_cell.angle_gamma   90.00
#
_symmetry.space_group_name_H-M   'P 1'
#
loop_
_entity.id
_entity.type
_entity.pdbx_description
1 polymer ?
#
loop_
_entity_poly.entity_id
_entity_poly.type
_entity_poly.pdbx_seq_one_letter_code
_entity_poly.pdbx_strand_id
1 'polypeptide(L)'
;MKLCYYHDNEGNFGDDLNAWLWPKLLPGVIQGIAKHGEEYYEENNREAALLYGIGTILDQRIPPLPVKFIAGSGVGYFSSPEIDEKYNIYFVRGPQTAKKLGIDPSKALTDPAILLREFIPEAEKIHEVSLIMHCDTAKSGYWKNIANDLGIHHIDPRAKDPLIVINDLIASKYVITESLHGAIIADAYGIPWLPINTMPHINQFKWHDWCQSINVVYEPANLVS
;
A
#
# COMPACT_ATOMS: atom_id res chain seq x y z
N MET A 1 17.45 -10.41 -7.42
CA MET A 1 16.37 -9.87 -8.29
C MET A 1 16.05 -8.44 -7.88
N LYS A 2 15.38 -7.67 -8.75
CA LYS A 2 14.91 -6.32 -8.41
C LYS A 2 13.48 -6.34 -7.86
N LEU A 3 13.17 -5.39 -6.98
CA LEU A 3 11.83 -5.13 -6.47
C LEU A 3 11.15 -4.05 -7.34
N CYS A 4 10.01 -4.38 -7.95
CA CYS A 4 9.25 -3.49 -8.82
C CYS A 4 8.06 -2.89 -8.06
N TYR A 5 7.98 -1.56 -8.00
CA TYR A 5 6.84 -0.87 -7.39
C TYR A 5 6.56 0.51 -8.03
N TYR A 6 5.38 1.08 -7.74
CA TYR A 6 4.96 2.39 -8.24
C TYR A 6 5.69 3.52 -7.49
N HIS A 7 6.19 4.51 -8.22
CA HIS A 7 6.90 5.65 -7.64
C HIS A 7 6.15 6.94 -7.97
N ASP A 8 5.65 7.63 -6.96
CA ASP A 8 5.07 8.97 -7.12
C ASP A 8 6.18 10.03 -6.98
N ASN A 9 6.25 10.98 -7.92
CA ASN A 9 7.25 12.04 -7.88
C ASN A 9 7.07 13.00 -6.68
N GLU A 10 5.86 13.08 -6.15
CA GLU A 10 5.53 13.86 -4.96
C GLU A 10 5.57 13.02 -3.68
N GLY A 11 5.81 11.71 -3.77
CA GLY A 11 5.93 10.79 -2.64
C GLY A 11 4.64 10.03 -2.33
N ASN A 12 4.78 8.77 -1.95
CA ASN A 12 3.70 7.92 -1.46
C ASN A 12 4.29 6.88 -0.51
N PHE A 13 4.27 7.20 0.79
CA PHE A 13 4.95 6.40 1.81
C PHE A 13 4.57 4.91 1.77
N GLY A 14 3.34 4.59 1.39
CA GLY A 14 2.84 3.24 1.37
C GLY A 14 3.48 2.39 0.27
N ASP A 15 3.61 2.94 -0.94
CA ASP A 15 4.33 2.25 -2.02
C ASP A 15 5.86 2.33 -1.78
N ASP A 16 6.37 3.45 -1.29
CA ASP A 16 7.80 3.66 -0.98
C ASP A 16 8.31 2.72 0.13
N LEU A 17 7.40 2.22 0.98
CA LEU A 17 7.70 1.21 2.00
C LEU A 17 8.32 -0.06 1.43
N ASN A 18 8.04 -0.38 0.15
CA ASN A 18 8.66 -1.50 -0.54
C ASN A 18 10.19 -1.49 -0.39
N ALA A 19 10.83 -0.34 -0.62
CA ALA A 19 12.28 -0.18 -0.59
C ALA A 19 12.88 -0.39 0.81
N TRP A 20 12.08 -0.26 1.87
CA TRP A 20 12.53 -0.47 3.24
C TRP A 20 12.23 -1.89 3.75
N LEU A 21 11.02 -2.40 3.47
CA LEU A 21 10.53 -3.66 4.05
C LEU A 21 11.12 -4.90 3.38
N TRP A 22 11.09 -4.98 2.04
CA TRP A 22 11.49 -6.19 1.33
C TRP A 22 12.97 -6.57 1.48
N PRO A 23 13.92 -5.61 1.49
CA PRO A 23 15.31 -5.94 1.78
C PRO A 23 15.53 -6.53 3.18
N LYS A 24 14.64 -6.25 4.15
CA LYS A 24 14.69 -6.83 5.50
C LYS A 24 14.06 -8.22 5.56
N LEU A 25 12.95 -8.41 4.85
CA LEU A 25 12.29 -9.72 4.75
C LEU A 25 13.13 -10.74 3.96
N LEU A 26 13.81 -10.30 2.90
CA LEU A 26 14.58 -11.16 2.00
C LEU A 26 16.01 -10.63 1.83
N PRO A 27 16.83 -10.64 2.90
CA PRO A 27 18.19 -10.12 2.86
C PRO A 27 19.04 -10.88 1.84
N GLY A 28 19.77 -10.14 1.00
CA GLY A 28 20.62 -10.69 -0.07
C GLY A 28 19.88 -11.12 -1.34
N VAL A 29 18.55 -11.24 -1.31
CA VAL A 29 17.72 -11.58 -2.49
C VAL A 29 17.37 -10.32 -3.29
N ILE A 30 17.00 -9.24 -2.60
CA ILE A 30 16.71 -7.94 -3.22
C ILE A 30 18.01 -7.23 -3.50
N GLN A 31 18.31 -7.02 -4.77
CA GLN A 31 19.59 -6.47 -5.26
C GLN A 31 19.43 -5.11 -5.96
N GLY A 32 18.21 -4.58 -6.01
CA GLY A 32 17.92 -3.29 -6.61
C GLY A 32 16.42 -3.02 -6.70
N ILE A 33 16.09 -1.84 -7.20
CA ILE A 33 14.72 -1.37 -7.40
C ILE A 33 14.45 -1.23 -8.89
N ALA A 34 13.22 -1.55 -9.29
CA ALA A 34 12.65 -1.32 -10.60
C ALA A 34 11.38 -0.46 -10.44
N LYS A 35 11.07 0.36 -11.44
CA LYS A 35 9.85 1.17 -11.43
C LYS A 35 8.75 0.46 -12.21
N HIS A 36 7.52 0.51 -11.71
CA HIS A 36 6.35 -0.05 -12.38
C HIS A 36 5.78 0.97 -13.38
N GLY A 37 5.50 0.52 -14.60
CA GLY A 37 4.98 1.35 -15.69
C GLY A 37 5.45 0.87 -17.07
N GLU A 38 4.70 1.23 -18.12
CA GLU A 38 5.04 0.89 -19.52
C GLU A 38 6.31 1.61 -19.98
N GLU A 39 6.54 2.82 -19.46
CA GLU A 39 7.74 3.62 -19.70
C GLU A 39 9.03 2.94 -19.23
N TYR A 40 8.91 1.93 -18.37
CA TYR A 40 10.04 1.15 -17.85
C TYR A 40 10.17 -0.24 -18.50
N TYR A 41 9.40 -0.55 -19.54
CA TYR A 41 9.41 -1.87 -20.18
C TYR A 41 10.76 -2.28 -20.72
N GLU A 42 11.43 -1.39 -21.46
CA GLU A 42 12.72 -1.71 -22.05
C GLU A 42 13.77 -2.02 -20.99
N GLU A 43 13.74 -1.30 -19.87
CA GLU A 43 14.63 -1.55 -18.74
C GLU A 43 14.25 -2.85 -18.02
N ASN A 44 12.99 -2.97 -17.61
CA ASN A 44 12.52 -4.07 -16.79
C ASN A 44 12.57 -5.43 -17.53
N ASN A 45 12.40 -5.44 -18.85
CA ASN A 45 12.52 -6.65 -19.68
C ASN A 45 13.95 -7.21 -19.74
N ARG A 46 14.97 -6.45 -19.28
CA ARG A 46 16.36 -6.93 -19.17
C ARG A 46 16.60 -7.73 -17.89
N GLU A 47 15.68 -7.67 -16.94
CA GLU A 47 15.80 -8.40 -15.68
C GLU A 47 15.39 -9.86 -15.86
N ALA A 48 16.14 -10.76 -15.23
CA ALA A 48 15.75 -12.18 -15.20
C ALA A 48 14.48 -12.40 -14.35
N ALA A 49 14.33 -11.62 -13.28
CA ALA A 49 13.21 -11.73 -12.36
C ALA A 49 12.88 -10.41 -11.65
N LEU A 50 11.60 -10.21 -11.35
CA LEU A 50 11.06 -9.08 -10.61
C LEU A 50 10.16 -9.55 -9.46
N LEU A 51 10.29 -8.91 -8.31
CA LEU A 51 9.38 -9.08 -7.18
C LEU A 51 8.35 -7.94 -7.15
N TYR A 52 7.09 -8.28 -6.95
CA TYR A 52 5.97 -7.36 -6.76
C TYR A 52 5.41 -7.54 -5.35
N GLY A 53 5.62 -6.53 -4.53
CA GLY A 53 5.36 -6.54 -3.10
C GLY A 53 4.10 -5.75 -2.73
N ILE A 54 4.29 -4.61 -2.09
CA ILE A 54 3.19 -3.69 -1.73
C ILE A 54 2.74 -2.92 -2.98
N GLY A 55 1.44 -2.70 -3.12
CA GLY A 55 0.89 -1.78 -4.12
C GLY A 55 -0.29 -2.33 -4.92
N THR A 56 -0.98 -1.43 -5.64
CA THR A 56 -2.09 -1.77 -6.53
C THR A 56 -1.61 -1.78 -7.99
N ILE A 57 -0.65 -2.67 -8.27
CA ILE A 57 0.16 -2.67 -9.50
C ILE A 57 0.11 -4.00 -10.26
N LEU A 58 -0.80 -4.90 -9.88
CA LEU A 58 -1.07 -6.10 -10.68
C LEU A 58 -1.95 -5.73 -11.86
N ASP A 59 -1.32 -5.26 -12.94
CA ASP A 59 -2.00 -4.89 -14.17
C ASP A 59 -1.16 -5.15 -15.42
N GLN A 60 -1.74 -4.84 -16.58
CA GLN A 60 -1.14 -5.05 -17.90
C GLN A 60 0.16 -4.28 -18.14
N ARG A 61 0.56 -3.36 -17.23
CA ARG A 61 1.84 -2.63 -17.25
C ARG A 61 2.97 -3.42 -16.56
N ILE A 62 2.79 -4.72 -16.37
CA ILE A 62 3.84 -5.65 -15.96
C ILE A 62 4.58 -6.15 -17.22
N PRO A 63 5.93 -6.04 -17.28
CA PRO A 63 6.73 -6.42 -18.43
C PRO A 63 6.62 -7.93 -18.74
N PRO A 64 6.52 -8.35 -20.01
CA PRO A 64 6.25 -9.75 -20.37
C PRO A 64 7.46 -10.69 -20.21
N LEU A 65 8.70 -10.20 -20.27
CA LEU A 65 9.87 -11.08 -20.34
C LEU A 65 10.30 -11.70 -18.99
N PRO A 66 10.45 -10.95 -17.89
CA PRO A 66 11.00 -11.46 -16.63
C PRO A 66 10.10 -12.51 -15.98
N VAL A 67 10.67 -13.35 -15.12
CA VAL A 67 9.89 -14.11 -14.13
C VAL A 67 9.33 -13.15 -13.09
N LYS A 68 8.05 -13.27 -12.73
CA LYS A 68 7.40 -12.42 -11.73
C LYS A 68 7.17 -13.21 -10.46
N PHE A 69 7.60 -12.67 -9.33
CA PHE A 69 7.25 -13.16 -8.01
C PHE A 69 6.25 -12.18 -7.42
N ILE A 70 5.06 -12.67 -7.07
CA ILE A 70 3.99 -11.82 -6.49
C ILE A 70 3.81 -12.21 -5.04
N ALA A 71 3.94 -11.24 -4.14
CA ALA A 71 3.81 -11.43 -2.71
C ALA A 71 3.13 -10.20 -2.09
N GLY A 72 1.81 -10.10 -2.27
CA GLY A 72 0.96 -9.13 -1.59
C GLY A 72 0.38 -8.02 -2.46
N SER A 73 0.83 -7.84 -3.70
CA SER A 73 0.27 -6.80 -4.57
C SER A 73 -1.20 -7.10 -4.91
N GLY A 74 -1.94 -6.04 -5.25
CA GLY A 74 -3.34 -6.10 -5.62
C GLY A 74 -3.62 -5.56 -7.03
N VAL A 75 -4.77 -5.93 -7.59
CA VAL A 75 -5.35 -5.27 -8.77
C VAL A 75 -6.16 -4.04 -8.33
N GLY A 76 -6.48 -3.11 -9.24
CA GLY A 76 -7.48 -2.08 -8.93
C GLY A 76 -7.59 -0.88 -9.86
N TYR A 77 -6.52 -0.47 -10.55
CA TYR A 77 -6.55 0.75 -11.38
C TYR A 77 -6.70 0.46 -12.87
N PHE A 78 -5.95 -0.53 -13.37
CA PHE A 78 -5.94 -0.92 -14.77
C PHE A 78 -6.41 -2.38 -14.93
N SER A 79 -6.55 -2.81 -16.18
CA SER A 79 -6.87 -4.19 -16.53
C SER A 79 -5.88 -5.16 -15.90
N SER A 80 -6.38 -6.25 -15.32
CA SER A 80 -5.55 -7.29 -14.74
C SER A 80 -4.62 -7.92 -15.79
N PRO A 81 -3.41 -8.38 -15.40
CA PRO A 81 -2.53 -9.07 -16.32
C PRO A 81 -3.08 -10.45 -16.64
N GLU A 82 -2.71 -10.98 -17.80
CA GLU A 82 -2.89 -12.40 -18.10
C GLU A 82 -1.82 -13.19 -17.34
N ILE A 83 -2.27 -14.14 -16.51
CA ILE A 83 -1.38 -14.96 -15.69
C ILE A 83 -0.90 -16.17 -16.52
N ASP A 84 0.41 -16.23 -16.75
CA ASP A 84 1.11 -17.30 -17.46
C ASP A 84 2.10 -18.04 -16.53
N GLU A 85 2.89 -18.97 -17.09
CA GLU A 85 3.88 -19.77 -16.35
C GLU A 85 5.02 -18.97 -15.72
N LYS A 86 5.20 -17.70 -16.09
CA LYS A 86 6.22 -16.82 -15.50
C LYS A 86 5.75 -16.17 -14.21
N TYR A 87 4.47 -16.28 -13.86
CA TYR A 87 3.91 -15.73 -12.63
C TYR A 87 3.99 -16.74 -11.48
N ASN A 88 4.92 -16.50 -10.57
CA ASN A 88 5.04 -17.19 -9.30
C ASN A 88 4.28 -16.38 -8.23
N ILE A 89 2.98 -16.65 -8.10
CA ILE A 89 2.12 -15.96 -7.13
C ILE A 89 2.15 -16.71 -5.80
N TYR A 90 2.78 -16.14 -4.77
CA TYR A 90 2.75 -16.68 -3.41
C TYR A 90 1.47 -16.29 -2.69
N PHE A 91 1.18 -14.98 -2.67
CA PHE A 91 -0.06 -14.44 -2.16
C PHE A 91 -0.36 -13.07 -2.77
N VAL A 92 -1.60 -12.63 -2.64
CA VAL A 92 -2.11 -11.33 -3.09
C VAL A 92 -2.81 -10.62 -1.93
N ARG A 93 -3.04 -9.32 -2.09
CA ARG A 93 -3.59 -8.44 -1.03
C ARG A 93 -4.91 -8.92 -0.45
N GLY A 94 -5.78 -9.53 -1.26
CA GLY A 94 -7.10 -9.93 -0.78
C GLY A 94 -7.95 -10.75 -1.75
N PRO A 95 -9.15 -11.14 -1.31
CA PRO A 95 -10.00 -12.09 -2.02
C PRO A 95 -10.51 -11.58 -3.38
N GLN A 96 -10.73 -10.28 -3.54
CA GLN A 96 -11.21 -9.73 -4.79
C GLN A 96 -10.11 -9.71 -5.85
N THR A 97 -8.87 -9.45 -5.44
CA THR A 97 -7.70 -9.61 -6.28
C THR A 97 -7.55 -11.07 -6.72
N ALA A 98 -7.59 -12.03 -5.79
CA ALA A 98 -7.47 -13.45 -6.13
C ALA A 98 -8.55 -13.89 -7.13
N LYS A 99 -9.80 -13.46 -6.90
CA LYS A 99 -10.93 -13.72 -7.80
C LYS A 99 -10.72 -13.13 -9.19
N LYS A 100 -10.28 -11.87 -9.30
CA LYS A 100 -10.03 -11.21 -10.60
C LYS A 100 -8.91 -11.85 -11.40
N LEU A 101 -7.89 -12.37 -10.72
CA LEU A 101 -6.77 -13.08 -11.35
C LEU A 101 -7.09 -14.56 -11.66
N GLY A 102 -8.23 -15.09 -11.20
CA GLY A 102 -8.58 -16.50 -11.40
C GLY A 102 -7.65 -17.48 -10.67
N ILE A 103 -7.03 -17.06 -9.58
CA ILE A 103 -6.10 -17.89 -8.79
C ILE A 103 -6.79 -18.53 -7.58
N ASP A 104 -6.09 -19.49 -6.96
CA ASP A 104 -6.55 -20.13 -5.73
C ASP A 104 -6.90 -19.09 -4.63
N PRO A 105 -8.15 -19.08 -4.12
CA PRO A 105 -8.56 -18.19 -3.04
C PRO A 105 -7.70 -18.29 -1.78
N SER A 106 -7.03 -19.43 -1.52
CA SER A 106 -6.12 -19.59 -0.37
C SER A 106 -4.92 -18.64 -0.40
N LYS A 107 -4.61 -18.06 -1.57
CA LYS A 107 -3.54 -17.08 -1.77
C LYS A 107 -3.97 -15.65 -1.43
N ALA A 108 -5.23 -15.40 -1.11
CA ALA A 108 -5.68 -14.09 -0.63
C ALA A 108 -5.33 -13.92 0.86
N LEU A 109 -4.17 -13.35 1.15
CA LEU A 109 -3.68 -13.24 2.54
C LEU A 109 -3.89 -11.85 3.11
N THR A 110 -3.06 -10.87 2.75
CA THR A 110 -3.19 -9.46 3.15
C THR A 110 -2.08 -8.64 2.49
N ASP A 111 -2.02 -7.34 2.81
CA ASP A 111 -0.92 -6.46 2.40
C ASP A 111 0.35 -6.74 3.23
N PRO A 112 1.55 -6.81 2.62
CA PRO A 112 2.81 -7.10 3.34
C PRO A 112 3.17 -6.07 4.41
N ALA A 113 2.66 -4.84 4.35
CA ALA A 113 2.95 -3.81 5.34
C ALA A 113 2.54 -4.21 6.77
N ILE A 114 1.70 -5.24 6.96
CA ILE A 114 1.43 -5.79 8.30
C ILE A 114 2.70 -6.31 9.00
N LEU A 115 3.71 -6.74 8.23
CA LEU A 115 4.97 -7.29 8.74
C LEU A 115 5.90 -6.20 9.30
N LEU A 116 5.51 -4.92 9.25
CA LEU A 116 6.27 -3.85 9.90
C LEU A 116 6.46 -4.08 11.39
N ARG A 117 5.48 -4.72 12.05
CA ARG A 117 5.52 -4.99 13.50
C ARG A 117 6.66 -5.92 13.90
N GLU A 118 7.21 -6.70 12.97
CA GLU A 118 8.38 -7.54 13.20
C GLU A 118 9.68 -6.74 13.31
N PHE A 119 9.70 -5.49 12.83
CA PHE A 119 10.91 -4.69 12.71
C PHE A 119 10.86 -3.36 13.47
N ILE A 120 9.67 -2.79 13.66
CA ILE A 120 9.48 -1.51 14.33
C ILE A 120 8.65 -1.78 15.60
N PRO A 121 9.19 -1.50 16.80
CA PRO A 121 8.47 -1.71 18.04
C PRO A 121 7.33 -0.69 18.17
N GLU A 122 6.39 -0.97 19.06
CA GLU A 122 5.35 0.00 19.42
C GLU A 122 5.97 1.29 19.99
N ALA A 123 5.33 2.42 19.69
CA ALA A 123 5.73 3.72 20.21
C ALA A 123 4.81 4.17 21.36
N GLU A 124 5.32 5.07 22.20
CA GLU A 124 4.50 5.80 23.16
C GLU A 124 3.40 6.59 22.42
N LYS A 125 2.18 6.56 22.98
CA LYS A 125 1.02 7.22 22.38
C LYS A 125 0.99 8.71 22.75
N ILE A 126 1.55 9.55 21.88
CA ILE A 126 1.64 11.01 22.08
C ILE A 126 0.57 11.80 21.31
N HIS A 127 -0.08 11.19 20.32
CA HIS A 127 -1.16 11.81 19.56
C HIS A 127 -2.51 11.19 19.94
N GLU A 128 -3.47 12.01 20.39
CA GLU A 128 -4.83 11.55 20.67
C GLU A 128 -5.51 11.03 19.40
N VAL A 129 -5.48 11.83 18.33
CA VAL A 129 -6.05 11.45 17.03
C VAL A 129 -5.13 11.98 15.94
N SER A 130 -4.88 11.14 14.93
CA SER A 130 -4.17 11.54 13.72
C SER A 130 -5.05 11.45 12.48
N LEU A 131 -4.88 12.40 11.56
CA LEU A 131 -5.50 12.44 10.23
C LEU A 131 -4.43 12.18 9.17
N ILE A 132 -4.68 11.21 8.29
CA ILE A 132 -3.83 10.91 7.13
C ILE A 132 -4.66 10.67 5.88
N MET A 133 -4.50 11.57 4.90
CA MET A 133 -5.24 11.53 3.64
C MET A 133 -4.60 10.60 2.61
N HIS A 134 -5.28 10.34 1.50
CA HIS A 134 -4.64 9.77 0.31
C HIS A 134 -3.57 10.74 -0.22
N CYS A 135 -2.51 10.23 -0.83
CA CYS A 135 -1.40 11.06 -1.34
C CYS A 135 -1.88 12.15 -2.31
N ASP A 136 -2.78 11.81 -3.24
CA ASP A 136 -3.37 12.79 -4.17
C ASP A 136 -4.20 13.86 -3.46
N THR A 137 -5.02 13.48 -2.48
CA THR A 137 -5.82 14.41 -1.68
C THR A 137 -4.94 15.36 -0.86
N ALA A 138 -3.83 14.84 -0.31
CA ALA A 138 -2.87 15.60 0.47
C ALA A 138 -2.18 16.72 -0.33
N LYS A 139 -2.10 16.61 -1.67
CA LYS A 139 -1.49 17.62 -2.55
C LYS A 139 -2.12 19.02 -2.40
N SER A 140 -3.42 19.06 -2.10
CA SER A 140 -4.14 20.32 -1.90
C SER A 140 -3.73 21.11 -0.66
N GLY A 141 -3.18 20.44 0.36
CA GLY A 141 -2.90 21.04 1.68
C GLY A 141 -4.17 21.41 2.49
N TYR A 142 -5.36 21.25 1.93
CA TYR A 142 -6.62 21.66 2.57
C TYR A 142 -6.87 20.95 3.91
N TRP A 143 -6.66 19.63 3.93
CA TRP A 143 -6.87 18.79 5.12
C TRP A 143 -5.86 19.05 6.23
N LYS A 144 -4.66 19.55 5.91
CA LYS A 144 -3.70 20.02 6.92
C LYS A 144 -4.26 21.20 7.70
N ASN A 145 -4.90 22.14 7.00
CA ASN A 145 -5.52 23.30 7.65
C ASN A 145 -6.69 22.88 8.54
N ILE A 146 -7.57 22.00 8.05
CA ILE A 146 -8.68 21.44 8.85
C ILE A 146 -8.15 20.75 10.11
N ALA A 147 -7.14 19.90 9.98
CA ALA A 147 -6.56 19.19 11.12
C ALA A 147 -6.01 20.18 12.16
N ASN A 148 -5.29 21.22 11.72
CA ASN A 148 -4.79 22.26 12.60
C ASN A 148 -5.91 23.01 13.32
N ASP A 149 -6.98 23.40 12.61
CA ASP A 149 -8.12 24.13 13.19
C ASP A 149 -8.87 23.29 14.23
N LEU A 150 -8.85 21.95 14.08
CA LEU A 150 -9.48 21.00 15.00
C LEU A 150 -8.54 20.49 16.09
N GLY A 151 -7.25 20.88 16.09
CA GLY A 151 -6.25 20.33 17.00
C GLY A 151 -5.96 18.83 16.80
N ILE A 152 -6.21 18.31 15.60
CA ILE A 152 -5.92 16.93 15.20
C ILE A 152 -4.50 16.87 14.64
N HIS A 153 -3.75 15.84 15.00
CA HIS A 153 -2.40 15.65 14.46
C HIS A 153 -2.48 15.30 12.97
N HIS A 154 -1.82 16.07 12.10
CA HIS A 154 -1.81 15.81 10.66
C HIS A 154 -0.55 15.06 10.24
N ILE A 155 -0.72 13.94 9.54
CA ILE A 155 0.38 13.16 8.98
C ILE A 155 0.35 13.31 7.45
N ASP A 156 1.44 13.79 6.86
CA ASP A 156 1.55 13.91 5.38
C ASP A 156 2.03 12.56 4.79
N PRO A 157 1.19 11.86 3.99
CA PRO A 157 1.56 10.58 3.37
C PRO A 157 2.65 10.71 2.29
N ARG A 158 3.06 11.93 1.95
CA ARG A 158 4.04 12.23 0.90
C ARG A 158 5.45 12.46 1.47
N ALA A 159 5.67 12.21 2.75
CA ALA A 159 6.99 12.33 3.34
C ALA A 159 7.99 11.44 2.59
N LYS A 160 9.17 12.00 2.24
CA LYS A 160 10.22 11.29 1.50
C LYS A 160 10.75 10.06 2.22
N ASP A 161 10.78 10.11 3.55
CA ASP A 161 11.12 8.95 4.37
C ASP A 161 9.82 8.35 4.92
N PRO A 162 9.43 7.14 4.49
CA PRO A 162 8.21 6.50 4.99
C PRO A 162 8.26 6.22 6.49
N LEU A 163 9.44 6.12 7.11
CA LEU A 163 9.56 5.92 8.55
C LEU A 163 9.04 7.09 9.38
N ILE A 164 9.08 8.31 8.85
CA ILE A 164 8.50 9.48 9.54
C ILE A 164 6.99 9.29 9.68
N VAL A 165 6.32 8.91 8.58
CA VAL A 165 4.88 8.63 8.56
C VAL A 165 4.54 7.49 9.50
N ILE A 166 5.33 6.41 9.47
CA ILE A 166 5.11 5.24 10.32
C ILE A 166 5.22 5.60 11.79
N ASN A 167 6.29 6.29 12.19
CA ASN A 167 6.51 6.67 13.59
C ASN A 167 5.37 7.55 14.12
N ASP A 168 4.90 8.51 13.32
CA ASP A 168 3.76 9.35 13.67
C ASP A 168 2.44 8.54 13.78
N LEU A 169 2.21 7.61 12.85
CA LEU A 169 1.04 6.72 12.86
C LEU A 169 1.04 5.86 14.13
N ILE A 170 2.15 5.17 14.42
CA ILE A 170 2.20 4.23 15.54
C ILE A 170 2.20 4.95 16.90
N ALA A 171 2.53 6.23 16.94
CA ALA A 171 2.42 7.07 18.13
C ALA A 171 0.99 7.65 18.35
N SER A 172 0.03 7.25 17.52
CA SER A 172 -1.38 7.67 17.60
C SER A 172 -2.25 6.69 18.40
N LYS A 173 -3.23 7.23 19.16
CA LYS A 173 -4.29 6.43 19.82
C LYS A 173 -5.44 6.07 18.88
N TYR A 174 -5.79 6.98 17.96
CA TYR A 174 -6.81 6.78 16.92
C TYR A 174 -6.32 7.35 15.58
N VAL A 175 -6.72 6.73 14.47
CA VAL A 175 -6.37 7.19 13.12
C VAL A 175 -7.64 7.41 12.29
N ILE A 176 -7.81 8.60 11.75
CA ILE A 176 -8.81 8.90 10.70
C ILE A 176 -8.06 8.91 9.38
N THR A 177 -8.53 8.15 8.38
CA THR A 177 -7.72 7.98 7.17
C THR A 177 -8.46 7.75 5.86
N GLU A 178 -7.94 8.36 4.80
CA GLU A 178 -8.26 8.03 3.40
C GLU A 178 -7.11 7.23 2.73
N SER A 179 -5.99 7.07 3.44
CA SER A 179 -4.85 6.24 3.01
C SER A 179 -5.07 4.79 3.42
N LEU A 180 -5.15 3.90 2.42
CA LEU A 180 -5.23 2.45 2.67
C LEU A 180 -4.04 1.96 3.50
N HIS A 181 -2.82 2.40 3.17
CA HIS A 181 -1.64 2.04 3.97
C HIS A 181 -1.65 2.67 5.36
N GLY A 182 -2.31 3.83 5.55
CA GLY A 182 -2.57 4.38 6.87
C GLY A 182 -3.39 3.42 7.73
N ALA A 183 -4.46 2.85 7.17
CA ALA A 183 -5.29 1.84 7.85
C ALA A 183 -4.57 0.51 8.04
N ILE A 184 -3.85 -0.01 7.04
CA ILE A 184 -3.09 -1.26 7.15
C ILE A 184 -2.09 -1.19 8.32
N ILE A 185 -1.37 -0.07 8.43
CA ILE A 185 -0.38 0.12 9.50
C ILE A 185 -1.07 0.33 10.84
N ALA A 186 -2.15 1.12 10.91
CA ALA A 186 -2.91 1.26 12.14
C ALA A 186 -3.42 -0.11 12.66
N ASP A 187 -4.00 -0.92 11.77
CA ASP A 187 -4.48 -2.27 12.06
C ASP A 187 -3.37 -3.19 12.55
N ALA A 188 -2.21 -3.19 11.86
CA ALA A 188 -1.04 -3.98 12.24
C ALA A 188 -0.54 -3.68 13.66
N TYR A 189 -0.73 -2.45 14.16
CA TYR A 189 -0.34 -2.03 15.51
C TYR A 189 -1.50 -2.00 16.51
N GLY A 190 -2.69 -2.50 16.14
CA GLY A 190 -3.87 -2.52 17.00
C GLY A 190 -4.43 -1.13 17.34
N ILE A 191 -4.20 -0.15 16.45
CA ILE A 191 -4.68 1.23 16.59
C ILE A 191 -6.05 1.32 15.91
N PRO A 192 -7.12 1.68 16.64
CA PRO A 192 -8.42 1.87 16.02
C PRO A 192 -8.36 2.91 14.90
N TRP A 193 -8.93 2.56 13.75
CA TRP A 193 -8.91 3.40 12.55
C TRP A 193 -10.33 3.61 11.99
N LEU A 194 -10.59 4.81 11.49
CA LEU A 194 -11.83 5.19 10.83
C LEU A 194 -11.52 5.54 9.36
N PRO A 195 -12.01 4.74 8.39
CA PRO A 195 -11.88 5.10 6.99
C PRO A 195 -12.79 6.28 6.67
N ILE A 196 -12.27 7.24 5.90
CA ILE A 196 -13.02 8.35 5.34
C ILE A 196 -12.90 8.35 3.83
N ASN A 197 -13.91 8.90 3.16
CA ASN A 197 -13.92 9.08 1.72
C ASN A 197 -14.26 10.53 1.40
N THR A 198 -13.31 11.24 0.77
CA THR A 198 -13.44 12.66 0.46
C THR A 198 -13.55 12.93 -1.03
N MET A 199 -13.28 11.94 -1.88
CA MET A 199 -13.38 12.10 -3.34
C MET A 199 -13.86 10.82 -4.04
N PRO A 200 -14.70 10.91 -5.09
CA PRO A 200 -15.19 9.73 -5.81
C PRO A 200 -14.10 8.85 -6.46
N HIS A 201 -12.91 9.41 -6.72
CA HIS A 201 -11.81 8.70 -7.36
C HIS A 201 -10.99 7.83 -6.40
N ILE A 202 -11.22 7.91 -5.08
CA ILE A 202 -10.58 7.01 -4.13
C ILE A 202 -11.01 5.59 -4.46
N ASN A 203 -10.03 4.77 -4.77
CA ASN A 203 -10.27 3.42 -5.27
C ASN A 203 -10.88 2.56 -4.16
N GLN A 204 -12.20 2.43 -4.17
CA GLN A 204 -12.95 1.65 -3.19
C GLN A 204 -12.64 0.15 -3.30
N PHE A 205 -12.26 -0.34 -4.49
CA PHE A 205 -11.96 -1.75 -4.71
C PHE A 205 -10.79 -2.21 -3.84
N LYS A 206 -9.67 -1.46 -3.81
CA LYS A 206 -8.50 -1.85 -2.99
C LYS A 206 -8.81 -1.89 -1.48
N TRP A 207 -9.71 -1.02 -1.02
CA TRP A 207 -10.18 -1.02 0.37
C TRP A 207 -11.00 -2.25 0.70
N HIS A 208 -12.04 -2.56 -0.09
CA HIS A 208 -12.85 -3.75 0.13
C HIS A 208 -12.03 -5.04 0.00
N ASP A 209 -11.09 -5.08 -0.95
CA ASP A 209 -10.19 -6.21 -1.17
C ASP A 209 -9.33 -6.50 0.07
N TRP A 210 -8.70 -5.47 0.64
CA TRP A 210 -7.93 -5.63 1.87
C TRP A 210 -8.80 -5.89 3.10
N CYS A 211 -9.90 -5.14 3.32
CA CYS A 211 -10.73 -5.34 4.51
C CYS A 211 -11.33 -6.76 4.57
N GLN A 212 -11.70 -7.34 3.41
CA GLN A 212 -12.15 -8.72 3.32
C GLN A 212 -11.08 -9.74 3.73
N SER A 213 -9.80 -9.44 3.52
CA SER A 213 -8.71 -10.36 3.88
C SER A 213 -8.50 -10.45 5.40
N ILE A 214 -8.85 -9.39 6.13
CA ILE A 214 -8.81 -9.33 7.61
C ILE A 214 -10.19 -9.47 8.27
N ASN A 215 -11.22 -9.84 7.52
CA ASN A 215 -12.62 -9.99 7.99
C ASN A 215 -13.20 -8.72 8.64
N VAL A 216 -12.84 -7.55 8.13
CA VAL A 216 -13.38 -6.25 8.52
C VAL A 216 -14.35 -5.75 7.45
N VAL A 217 -15.46 -5.16 7.88
CA VAL A 217 -16.40 -4.49 6.97
C VAL A 217 -15.88 -3.09 6.66
N TYR A 218 -15.76 -2.77 5.37
CA TYR A 218 -15.34 -1.44 4.93
C TYR A 218 -16.56 -0.52 4.80
N GLU A 219 -16.70 0.42 5.75
CA GLU A 219 -17.76 1.42 5.79
C GLU A 219 -17.15 2.82 5.99
N PRO A 220 -16.70 3.49 4.90
CA PRO A 220 -16.09 4.80 5.02
C PRO A 220 -17.14 5.87 5.36
N ALA A 221 -16.77 6.80 6.26
CA ALA A 221 -17.55 8.01 6.44
C ALA A 221 -17.34 8.93 5.22
N ASN A 222 -18.42 9.22 4.49
CA ASN A 222 -18.38 10.13 3.35
C ASN A 222 -18.40 11.58 3.85
N LEU A 223 -17.36 12.35 3.51
CA LEU A 223 -17.21 13.75 3.93
C LEU A 223 -17.51 14.76 2.82
N VAL A 224 -17.87 14.26 1.64
CA VAL A 224 -18.44 15.04 0.53
C VAL A 224 -19.86 14.56 0.26
N SER A 225 -20.77 15.52 0.12
CA SER A 225 -22.17 15.32 -0.28
C SER A 225 -22.31 15.12 -1.78
#